data_AF-A0A2N6J7S0-F1
#
_entry.id   AF-A0A2N6J7S0-F1
#
_cell.length_a   1.000
_cell.length_b   1.000
_cell.length_c   1.000
_cell.angle_alpha   90.00
_cell.angle_beta   90.00
_cell.angle_gamma   90.00
#
_symmetry.space_group_name_H-M   'P 1'
#
loop_
_entity.id
_entity.type
_entity.pdbx_description
1 polymer ?
#
loop_
_entity_poly.entity_id
_entity_poly.type
_entity_poly.pdbx_seq_one_letter_code
_entity_poly.pdbx_strand_id
1 'polypeptide(L)'
;MNWPHFIRQNLNKIVRLHPPARYFDSADVELPPVDDDWEIMGFPDGNKIRLANCRTKSIVFVAKDAVYGYADDAHRTVETKDGKSYGFLTLKLEVLIRNGIVSTRLNGRPGEAVGNRLPPQWTKPIGVSLSDLIPTSAPSAILQYKLWSDDARIELMIRVTQAGGIAPREYSGAAGVIEWHFSQDRNIYISFSHPRIMFEIAALGWRSG
;
A
#
# COMPACT_ATOMS: atom_id res chain seq x y z
N MET A 1 12.65 15.01 -7.73
CA MET A 1 13.61 15.10 -6.61
C MET A 1 14.98 14.60 -7.08
N ASN A 2 16.06 15.35 -6.83
CA ASN A 2 17.43 14.88 -7.12
C ASN A 2 17.90 13.97 -5.98
N TRP A 3 17.82 12.66 -6.18
CA TRP A 3 18.08 11.66 -5.14
C TRP A 3 19.51 11.68 -4.56
N PRO A 4 20.58 11.72 -5.38
CA PRO A 4 21.94 11.84 -4.86
C PRO A 4 22.14 13.05 -3.94
N HIS A 5 21.54 14.20 -4.29
CA HIS A 5 21.59 15.39 -3.46
C HIS A 5 20.80 15.22 -2.16
N PHE A 6 19.57 14.70 -2.25
CA PHE A 6 18.70 14.43 -1.10
C PHE A 6 19.39 13.50 -0.08
N ILE A 7 20.01 12.40 -0.55
CA ILE A 7 20.70 11.43 0.32
C ILE A 7 21.82 12.11 1.10
N ARG A 8 22.66 12.90 0.42
CA ARG A 8 23.81 13.57 1.05
C ARG A 8 23.39 14.60 2.11
N GLN A 9 22.27 15.27 1.90
CA GLN A 9 21.84 16.36 2.78
C GLN A 9 20.97 15.92 3.95
N ASN A 10 20.25 14.81 3.81
CA ASN A 10 19.17 14.47 4.75
C ASN A 10 19.46 13.22 5.59
N LEU A 11 20.65 12.62 5.48
CA LEU A 11 21.07 11.54 6.38
C LEU A 11 21.14 12.04 7.83
N ASN A 12 20.64 11.24 8.78
CA ASN A 12 20.53 11.54 10.21
C ASN A 12 19.65 12.76 10.56
N LYS A 13 18.94 13.35 9.60
CA LYS A 13 17.94 14.37 9.90
C LYS A 13 16.73 13.74 10.58
N ILE A 14 16.09 14.54 11.43
CA ILE A 14 14.82 14.18 12.07
C ILE A 14 13.69 14.75 11.23
N VAL A 15 12.70 13.92 10.91
CA VAL A 15 11.57 14.30 10.08
C VAL A 15 10.25 13.91 10.71
N ARG A 16 9.23 14.73 10.49
CA ARG A 16 7.83 14.36 10.69
C ARG A 16 7.23 13.85 9.39
N LEU A 17 6.39 12.82 9.47
CA LEU A 17 5.78 12.24 8.28
C LEU A 17 4.49 12.98 7.92
N HIS A 18 4.27 13.20 6.62
CA HIS A 18 3.00 13.67 6.09
C HIS A 18 2.46 12.65 5.08
N PRO A 19 1.37 11.91 5.39
CA PRO A 19 0.62 11.97 6.64
C PRO A 19 1.40 11.40 7.85
N PRO A 20 1.01 11.76 9.08
CA PRO A 20 1.57 11.16 10.29
C PRO A 20 1.35 9.64 10.31
N ALA A 21 2.21 8.92 11.04
CA ALA A 21 2.02 7.50 11.24
C ALA A 21 0.77 7.24 12.09
N ARG A 22 0.03 6.19 11.75
CA ARG A 22 -1.14 5.74 12.53
C ARG A 22 -0.76 4.62 13.47
N TYR A 23 -1.33 4.68 14.66
CA TYR A 23 -1.09 3.72 15.72
C TYR A 23 -2.38 2.97 16.01
N PHE A 24 -2.23 1.68 16.28
CA PHE A 24 -3.32 0.81 16.66
C PHE A 24 -2.92 0.04 17.91
N ASP A 25 -3.88 -0.15 18.82
CA ASP A 25 -3.69 -0.95 20.01
C ASP A 25 -3.81 -2.46 19.72
N SER A 26 -3.80 -3.28 20.78
CA SER A 26 -3.93 -4.73 20.67
C SER A 26 -5.32 -5.21 20.28
N ALA A 27 -6.35 -4.37 20.38
CA ALA A 27 -7.71 -4.63 19.96
C ALA A 27 -8.01 -4.12 18.54
N ASP A 28 -6.97 -3.69 17.81
CA ASP A 28 -7.06 -3.12 16.46
C ASP A 28 -7.77 -1.77 16.41
N VAL A 29 -7.90 -1.10 17.55
CA VAL A 29 -8.50 0.22 17.65
C VAL A 29 -7.43 1.27 17.35
N GLU A 30 -7.76 2.20 16.47
CA GLU A 30 -6.88 3.31 16.15
C GLU A 30 -6.72 4.26 17.34
N LEU A 31 -5.48 4.58 17.66
CA LEU A 31 -5.10 5.55 18.67
C LEU A 31 -5.05 6.97 18.07
N PRO A 32 -5.19 8.02 18.88
CA PRO A 32 -5.07 9.40 18.42
C PRO A 32 -3.77 9.63 17.63
N PRO A 33 -3.80 10.45 16.56
CA PRO A 33 -2.63 10.72 15.76
C PRO A 33 -1.54 11.37 16.61
N VAL A 34 -0.31 10.86 16.49
CA VAL A 34 0.88 11.41 17.15
C VAL A 34 1.84 11.88 16.09
N ASP A 35 2.26 13.13 16.22
CA ASP A 35 3.22 13.74 15.32
C ASP A 35 4.65 13.39 15.73
N ASP A 36 5.04 12.15 15.42
CA ASP A 36 6.33 11.60 15.85
C ASP A 36 7.51 12.07 15.01
N ASP A 37 8.65 12.15 15.68
CA ASP A 37 9.95 12.30 15.06
C ASP A 37 10.47 10.97 14.50
N TRP A 38 10.94 11.00 13.26
CA TRP A 38 11.56 9.89 12.56
C TRP A 38 12.95 10.26 12.10
N GLU A 39 13.95 9.41 12.36
CA GLU A 39 15.31 9.62 11.90
C GLU A 39 15.54 8.93 10.54
N ILE A 40 16.13 9.67 9.59
CA ILE A 40 16.59 9.11 8.31
C ILE A 40 17.91 8.38 8.54
N MET A 41 17.86 7.06 8.75
CA MET A 41 19.04 6.26 9.10
C MET A 41 19.92 5.88 7.91
N GLY A 42 19.39 5.86 6.68
CA GLY A 42 20.16 5.49 5.50
C GLY A 42 19.35 4.92 4.35
N PHE A 43 20.06 4.38 3.36
CA PHE A 43 19.52 3.95 2.06
C PHE A 43 20.08 2.56 1.69
N PRO A 44 19.61 1.49 2.33
CA PRO A 44 20.29 0.18 2.35
C PRO A 44 20.50 -0.47 0.97
N ASP A 45 19.58 -0.25 0.05
CA ASP A 45 19.59 -0.81 -1.31
C ASP A 45 19.62 0.28 -2.39
N GLY A 46 19.85 1.53 -1.97
CA GLY A 46 19.79 2.69 -2.84
C GLY A 46 18.41 2.98 -3.44
N ASN A 47 17.36 2.21 -3.17
CA ASN A 47 16.01 2.40 -3.70
C ASN A 47 14.95 2.64 -2.62
N LYS A 48 15.32 2.42 -1.36
CA LYS A 48 14.50 2.67 -0.19
C LYS A 48 15.22 3.57 0.79
N ILE A 49 14.44 4.28 1.58
CA ILE A 49 14.86 5.05 2.75
C ILE A 49 14.52 4.21 3.98
N ARG A 50 15.50 4.02 4.86
CA ARG A 50 15.28 3.45 6.19
C ARG A 50 14.99 4.58 7.16
N LEU A 51 13.78 4.58 7.73
CA LEU A 51 13.38 5.53 8.76
C LEU A 51 13.21 4.79 10.09
N ALA A 52 13.61 5.42 11.20
CA ALA A 52 13.37 4.90 12.54
C ALA A 52 12.61 5.91 13.39
N ASN A 53 11.50 5.48 13.98
CA ASN A 53 10.73 6.31 14.88
C ASN A 53 11.54 6.56 16.17
N CYS A 54 11.77 7.81 16.52
CA CYS A 54 12.61 8.17 17.67
C CYS A 54 12.00 7.73 19.01
N ARG A 55 10.66 7.70 19.12
CA ARG A 55 9.90 7.33 20.32
C ARG A 55 9.75 5.82 20.45
N THR A 56 9.20 5.15 19.43
CA THR A 56 8.84 3.72 19.49
C THR A 56 9.95 2.78 19.03
N LYS A 57 11.03 3.32 18.42
CA LYS A 57 12.11 2.56 17.78
C LYS A 57 11.67 1.66 16.63
N SER A 58 10.42 1.80 16.17
CA SER A 58 9.90 1.13 14.98
C SER A 58 10.70 1.54 13.73
N ILE A 59 10.98 0.57 12.85
CA ILE A 59 11.70 0.81 11.59
C ILE A 59 10.74 0.62 10.42
N VAL A 60 10.76 1.55 9.47
CA VAL A 60 10.06 1.44 8.19
C VAL A 60 11.02 1.62 7.02
N PHE A 61 10.78 0.87 5.94
CA PHE A 61 11.48 1.05 4.67
C PHE A 61 10.51 1.66 3.66
N VAL A 62 10.80 2.88 3.21
CA VAL A 62 9.96 3.63 2.26
C VAL A 62 10.65 3.67 0.91
N ALA A 63 9.97 3.20 -0.14
CA ALA A 63 10.51 3.28 -1.49
C ALA A 63 10.67 4.74 -1.95
N LYS A 64 11.70 5.02 -2.75
CA LYS A 64 11.97 6.37 -3.27
C LYS A 64 10.77 6.99 -3.98
N ASP A 65 10.11 6.21 -4.84
CA ASP A 65 8.92 6.64 -5.58
C ASP A 65 7.71 6.95 -4.68
N ALA A 66 7.69 6.41 -3.46
CA ALA A 66 6.72 6.73 -2.43
C ALA A 66 7.02 8.04 -1.67
N VAL A 67 8.18 8.65 -1.85
CA VAL A 67 8.46 9.99 -1.32
C VAL A 67 8.03 11.03 -2.36
N TYR A 68 7.10 11.88 -1.95
CA TYR A 68 6.62 12.97 -2.78
C TYR A 68 7.51 14.21 -2.67
N GLY A 69 7.86 14.59 -1.45
CA GLY A 69 8.58 15.83 -1.19
C GLY A 69 9.25 15.86 0.18
N TYR A 70 10.12 16.85 0.36
CA TYR A 70 10.78 17.16 1.61
C TYR A 70 10.77 18.68 1.80
N ALA A 71 10.54 19.12 3.03
CA ALA A 71 10.63 20.52 3.43
C ALA A 71 11.39 20.63 4.75
N ASP A 72 12.27 21.61 4.89
CA ASP A 72 12.93 21.88 6.17
C ASP A 72 11.94 22.51 7.17
N ASP A 73 12.09 22.16 8.45
CA ASP A 73 11.40 22.76 9.57
C ASP A 73 12.37 23.69 10.30
N ALA A 74 12.55 24.87 9.71
CA ALA A 74 13.50 25.87 10.21
C ALA A 74 13.15 26.35 11.63
N HIS A 75 11.86 26.41 11.98
CA HIS A 75 11.41 26.83 13.30
C HIS A 75 11.95 25.87 14.37
N ARG A 76 11.68 24.57 14.21
CA ARG A 76 12.10 23.58 15.19
C ARG A 76 13.63 23.41 15.26
N THR A 77 14.31 23.50 14.11
CA THR A 77 15.77 23.41 14.02
C THR A 77 16.48 24.48 14.86
N VAL A 78 15.94 25.70 14.92
CA VAL A 78 16.54 26.79 15.71
C VAL A 78 16.30 26.60 17.21
N GLU A 79 15.17 25.99 17.59
CA GLU A 79 14.75 25.85 18.99
C GLU A 79 15.50 24.77 19.76
N THR A 80 15.81 23.63 19.15
CA THR A 80 16.24 22.43 19.91
C THR A 80 17.68 22.51 20.44
N LYS A 81 18.52 23.46 19.97
CA LYS A 81 19.93 23.66 20.37
C LYS A 81 20.84 22.41 20.36
N ASP A 82 20.32 21.28 19.90
CA ASP A 82 20.99 19.98 19.86
C ASP A 82 21.79 19.78 18.57
N GLY A 83 21.80 20.79 17.69
CA GLY A 83 22.47 20.76 16.40
C GLY A 83 21.79 19.84 15.38
N LYS A 84 20.61 19.31 15.68
CA LYS A 84 19.85 18.48 14.73
C LYS A 84 19.03 19.35 13.79
N SER A 85 18.97 18.92 12.53
CA SER A 85 18.10 19.53 11.53
C SER A 85 16.79 18.75 11.47
N TYR A 86 15.69 19.50 11.51
CA TYR A 86 14.32 18.99 11.46
C TYR A 86 13.69 19.28 10.10
N GLY A 87 12.75 18.42 9.69
CA GLY A 87 11.98 18.63 8.48
C GLY A 87 10.68 17.84 8.43
N PHE A 88 10.04 17.89 7.28
CA PHE A 88 8.84 17.16 6.95
C PHE A 88 9.09 16.29 5.72
N LEU A 89 8.62 15.05 5.77
CA LEU A 89 8.70 14.12 4.66
C LEU A 89 7.28 13.82 4.17
N THR A 90 6.92 14.38 3.01
CA THR A 90 5.62 14.10 2.37
C THR A 90 5.69 12.78 1.63
N LEU A 91 4.83 11.84 2.01
CA LEU A 91 4.75 10.50 1.47
C LEU A 91 3.49 10.32 0.62
N LYS A 92 3.58 9.42 -0.37
CA LYS A 92 2.45 8.87 -1.14
C LYS A 92 1.83 7.65 -0.46
N LEU A 93 2.29 7.34 0.75
CA LEU A 93 1.83 6.24 1.56
C LEU A 93 1.69 6.69 3.01
N GLU A 94 0.97 5.91 3.80
CA GLU A 94 0.78 6.07 5.22
C GLU A 94 1.47 4.90 5.93
N VAL A 95 2.14 5.20 7.03
CA VAL A 95 2.80 4.21 7.89
C VAL A 95 1.82 3.78 8.97
N LEU A 96 1.59 2.48 9.11
CA LEU A 96 0.71 1.91 10.14
C LEU A 96 1.53 1.08 11.12
N ILE A 97 1.30 1.30 12.42
CA ILE A 97 1.98 0.60 13.50
C ILE A 97 0.93 -0.12 14.36
N ARG A 98 0.92 -1.46 14.30
CA ARG A 98 0.04 -2.36 15.08
C ARG A 98 0.90 -3.24 15.95
N ASN A 99 0.80 -3.14 17.28
CA ASN A 99 1.55 -4.00 18.20
C ASN A 99 3.05 -4.10 17.87
N GLY A 100 3.68 -2.98 17.50
CA GLY A 100 5.08 -2.91 17.10
C GLY A 100 5.40 -3.37 15.68
N ILE A 101 4.44 -3.98 14.97
CA ILE A 101 4.55 -4.35 13.56
C ILE A 101 4.29 -3.12 12.70
N VAL A 102 5.22 -2.84 11.79
CA VAL A 102 5.16 -1.72 10.88
C VAL A 102 4.73 -2.20 9.50
N SER A 103 3.73 -1.54 8.93
CA SER A 103 3.27 -1.76 7.55
C SER A 103 3.04 -0.41 6.86
N THR A 104 2.86 -0.44 5.54
CA THR A 104 2.59 0.76 4.76
C THR A 104 1.38 0.55 3.85
N ARG A 105 0.66 1.64 3.56
CA ARG A 105 -0.49 1.64 2.65
C ARG A 105 -0.42 2.85 1.72
N LEU A 106 -0.75 2.69 0.44
CA LEU A 106 -0.80 3.81 -0.50
C LEU A 106 -1.94 4.78 -0.17
N ASN A 107 -1.65 6.07 -0.29
CA ASN A 107 -2.64 7.13 -0.11
C ASN A 107 -3.32 7.46 -1.44
N GLY A 108 -4.54 7.99 -1.38
CA GLY A 108 -5.20 8.52 -2.58
C GLY A 108 -4.48 9.74 -3.16
N ARG A 109 -3.87 10.55 -2.29
CA ARG A 109 -3.05 11.72 -2.64
C ARG A 109 -1.84 11.82 -1.71
N PRO A 110 -0.71 12.39 -2.18
CA PRO A 110 0.44 12.62 -1.32
C PRO A 110 0.11 13.51 -0.12
N GLY A 111 0.59 13.15 1.07
CA GLY A 111 0.39 13.93 2.29
C GLY A 111 -0.99 13.81 2.95
N GLU A 112 -1.99 13.25 2.26
CA GLU A 112 -3.31 13.03 2.84
C GLU A 112 -3.34 11.73 3.65
N ALA A 113 -3.86 11.80 4.88
CA ALA A 113 -4.10 10.61 5.69
C ALA A 113 -5.13 9.73 5.00
N VAL A 114 -4.96 8.41 5.08
CA VAL A 114 -6.00 7.51 4.61
C VAL A 114 -7.13 7.61 5.62
N GLY A 115 -8.24 8.26 5.27
CA GLY A 115 -9.42 8.35 6.15
C GLY A 115 -9.83 6.97 6.68
N ASN A 116 -10.60 6.92 7.78
CA ASN A 116 -11.00 5.67 8.46
C ASN A 116 -11.58 4.64 7.49
N ARG A 117 -10.71 3.81 6.91
CA ARG A 117 -11.12 2.77 5.98
C ARG A 117 -11.74 1.64 6.77
N LEU A 118 -12.84 1.10 6.25
CA LEU A 118 -13.44 -0.08 6.83
C LEU A 118 -12.47 -1.25 6.62
N PRO A 119 -12.28 -2.13 7.63
CA PRO A 119 -11.51 -3.34 7.45
C PRO A 119 -12.12 -4.18 6.32
N PRO A 120 -11.31 -4.96 5.57
CA PRO A 120 -11.84 -5.82 4.51
C PRO A 120 -12.90 -6.80 5.05
N GLN A 121 -14.10 -6.71 4.51
CA GLN A 121 -15.21 -7.65 4.69
C GLN A 121 -15.33 -8.48 3.40
N TRP A 122 -14.44 -9.46 3.27
CA TRP A 122 -14.35 -10.26 2.06
C TRP A 122 -15.70 -10.88 1.68
N THR A 123 -16.16 -10.61 0.46
CA THR A 123 -17.40 -11.20 -0.06
C THR A 123 -17.24 -12.71 -0.24
N LYS A 124 -18.36 -13.43 -0.23
CA LYS A 124 -18.39 -14.84 -0.64
C LYS A 124 -17.77 -14.95 -2.05
N PRO A 125 -16.92 -15.96 -2.31
CA PRO A 125 -16.30 -16.12 -3.61
C PRO A 125 -17.36 -16.37 -4.69
N ILE A 126 -17.25 -15.65 -5.81
CA ILE A 126 -18.08 -15.80 -7.00
C ILE A 126 -17.30 -16.67 -7.99
N GLY A 127 -17.84 -17.81 -8.36
CA GLY A 127 -17.27 -18.69 -9.38
C GLY A 127 -17.46 -18.09 -10.77
N VAL A 128 -16.38 -17.98 -11.54
CA VAL A 128 -16.37 -17.52 -12.93
C VAL A 128 -15.76 -18.61 -13.78
N SER A 129 -16.53 -19.15 -14.72
CA SER A 129 -16.02 -20.08 -15.72
C SER A 129 -15.45 -19.30 -16.89
N LEU A 130 -14.19 -19.57 -17.23
CA LEU A 130 -13.53 -18.95 -18.38
C LEU A 130 -13.62 -19.81 -19.65
N SER A 131 -14.30 -20.96 -19.59
CA SER A 131 -14.36 -21.93 -20.69
C SER A 131 -15.02 -21.40 -21.95
N ASP A 132 -16.01 -20.51 -21.81
CA ASP A 132 -16.74 -19.93 -22.95
C ASP A 132 -15.99 -18.75 -23.59
N LEU A 133 -15.00 -18.19 -22.88
CA LEU A 133 -14.28 -16.98 -23.29
C LEU A 133 -12.88 -17.28 -23.83
N ILE A 134 -12.32 -18.45 -23.51
CA ILE A 134 -10.91 -18.77 -23.74
C ILE A 134 -10.78 -20.20 -24.27
N PRO A 135 -10.01 -20.44 -25.35
CA PRO A 135 -9.79 -21.78 -25.88
C PRO A 135 -9.23 -22.74 -24.84
N THR A 136 -9.64 -24.01 -24.90
CA THR A 136 -9.19 -25.08 -24.00
C THR A 136 -7.69 -25.36 -24.10
N SER A 137 -7.03 -24.96 -25.18
CA SER A 137 -5.58 -25.05 -25.38
C SER A 137 -4.79 -23.90 -24.75
N ALA A 138 -5.43 -22.82 -24.31
CA ALA A 138 -4.72 -21.64 -23.83
C ALA A 138 -4.12 -21.86 -22.42
N PRO A 139 -2.81 -21.67 -22.20
CA PRO A 139 -2.16 -21.85 -20.89
C PRO A 139 -2.51 -20.77 -19.85
N SER A 140 -2.93 -19.58 -20.29
CA SER A 140 -3.27 -18.47 -19.39
C SER A 140 -4.40 -17.59 -19.92
N ALA A 141 -5.00 -16.83 -19.02
CA ALA A 141 -5.98 -15.79 -19.28
C ALA A 141 -5.45 -14.42 -18.86
N ILE A 142 -5.82 -13.38 -19.59
CA ILE A 142 -5.60 -11.99 -19.19
C ILE A 142 -6.95 -11.41 -18.82
N LEU A 143 -7.11 -11.06 -17.55
CA LEU A 143 -8.34 -10.49 -17.01
C LEU A 143 -8.11 -9.02 -16.70
N GLN A 144 -9.02 -8.16 -17.13
CA GLN A 144 -9.08 -6.78 -16.65
C GLN A 144 -10.17 -6.67 -15.60
N TYR A 145 -9.88 -5.91 -14.55
CA TYR A 145 -10.87 -5.53 -13.56
C TYR A 145 -10.97 -4.01 -13.43
N LYS A 146 -12.16 -3.54 -13.08
CA LYS A 146 -12.43 -2.21 -12.54
C LYS A 146 -13.26 -2.36 -11.27
N LEU A 147 -12.89 -1.66 -10.22
CA LEU A 147 -13.57 -1.64 -8.92
C LEU A 147 -13.93 -0.19 -8.60
N TRP A 148 -15.10 0.03 -8.01
CA TRP A 148 -15.48 1.32 -7.46
C TRP A 148 -16.45 1.15 -6.29
N SER A 149 -16.55 2.20 -5.47
CA SER A 149 -17.42 2.27 -4.30
C SER A 149 -17.87 3.71 -4.14
N ASP A 150 -19.11 3.90 -3.71
CA ASP A 150 -19.64 5.20 -3.27
C ASP A 150 -19.08 5.62 -1.89
N ASP A 151 -18.58 4.65 -1.13
CA ASP A 151 -17.92 4.86 0.16
C ASP A 151 -16.39 4.88 0.00
N ALA A 152 -15.79 6.06 0.14
CA ALA A 152 -14.34 6.27 0.05
C ALA A 152 -13.54 5.57 1.17
N ARG A 153 -14.23 5.08 2.21
CA ARG A 153 -13.63 4.27 3.28
C ARG A 153 -13.41 2.82 2.87
N ILE A 154 -13.99 2.37 1.76
CA ILE A 154 -13.80 0.99 1.32
C ILE A 154 -12.48 0.90 0.54
N GLU A 155 -11.59 0.03 0.99
CA GLU A 155 -10.40 -0.32 0.23
C GLU A 155 -10.81 -1.16 -0.98
N LEU A 156 -10.47 -0.71 -2.19
CA LEU A 156 -10.80 -1.41 -3.43
C LEU A 156 -9.80 -2.53 -3.66
N MET A 157 -10.18 -3.76 -3.34
CA MET A 157 -9.36 -4.95 -3.56
C MET A 157 -10.18 -6.08 -4.16
N ILE A 158 -9.48 -6.90 -4.94
CA ILE A 158 -9.98 -8.13 -5.54
C ILE A 158 -9.04 -9.27 -5.17
N ARG A 159 -9.62 -10.39 -4.79
CA ARG A 159 -8.95 -11.64 -4.48
C ARG A 159 -9.33 -12.65 -5.54
N VAL A 160 -8.35 -13.30 -6.15
CA VAL A 160 -8.54 -14.35 -7.15
C VAL A 160 -7.91 -15.65 -6.67
N THR A 161 -8.68 -16.73 -6.68
CA THR A 161 -8.27 -18.08 -6.24
C THR A 161 -8.67 -19.14 -7.26
N GLN A 162 -7.92 -20.24 -7.29
CA GLN A 162 -8.30 -21.44 -8.03
C GLN A 162 -9.20 -22.36 -7.19
N ALA A 163 -10.02 -23.18 -7.86
CA ALA A 163 -10.60 -24.37 -7.24
C ALA A 163 -9.51 -25.21 -6.54
N GLY A 164 -9.74 -25.63 -5.31
CA GLY A 164 -8.79 -26.47 -4.57
C GLY A 164 -7.80 -25.73 -3.65
N GLY A 165 -7.92 -24.41 -3.49
CA GLY A 165 -7.39 -23.73 -2.30
C GLY A 165 -5.91 -23.35 -2.32
N ILE A 166 -5.32 -23.08 -3.48
CA ILE A 166 -4.04 -22.34 -3.53
C ILE A 166 -4.25 -20.97 -2.86
N ALA A 167 -3.24 -20.49 -2.13
CA ALA A 167 -3.27 -19.20 -1.48
C ALA A 167 -3.76 -18.10 -2.44
N PRO A 168 -4.75 -17.29 -2.03
CA PRO A 168 -5.31 -16.24 -2.86
C PRO A 168 -4.25 -15.27 -3.38
N ARG A 169 -4.42 -14.82 -4.62
CA ARG A 169 -3.72 -13.64 -5.13
C ARG A 169 -4.58 -12.41 -4.90
N GLU A 170 -4.05 -11.43 -4.21
CA GLU A 170 -4.73 -10.17 -3.92
C GLU A 170 -4.19 -9.05 -4.79
N TYR A 171 -5.11 -8.24 -5.31
CA TYR A 171 -4.81 -7.07 -6.11
C TYR A 171 -5.57 -5.90 -5.51
N SER A 172 -4.97 -4.71 -5.54
CA SER A 172 -5.56 -3.48 -5.00
C SER A 172 -5.57 -2.39 -6.06
N GLY A 173 -6.54 -1.48 -5.94
CA GLY A 173 -6.72 -0.35 -6.83
C GLY A 173 -8.08 -0.36 -7.54
N ALA A 174 -8.40 0.77 -8.19
CA ALA A 174 -9.65 0.95 -8.91
C ALA A 174 -9.67 0.20 -10.27
N ALA A 175 -8.52 -0.19 -10.80
CA ALA A 175 -8.43 -1.00 -12.01
C ALA A 175 -7.08 -1.72 -12.08
N GLY A 176 -7.03 -2.82 -12.82
CA GLY A 176 -5.80 -3.55 -13.07
C GLY A 176 -5.97 -4.68 -14.07
N VAL A 177 -4.85 -5.34 -14.37
CA VAL A 177 -4.78 -6.51 -15.25
C VAL A 177 -4.17 -7.67 -14.47
N ILE A 178 -4.80 -8.83 -14.56
CA ILE A 178 -4.42 -10.06 -13.88
C ILE A 178 -4.09 -11.08 -14.96
N GLU A 179 -2.84 -11.55 -14.99
CA GLU A 179 -2.47 -12.74 -15.75
C GLU A 179 -2.67 -13.98 -14.88
N TRP A 180 -3.57 -14.86 -15.31
CA TRP A 180 -3.95 -16.07 -14.60
C TRP A 180 -3.50 -17.30 -15.36
N HIS A 181 -2.66 -18.13 -14.76
CA HIS A 181 -2.19 -19.37 -15.36
C HIS A 181 -3.09 -20.53 -14.94
N PHE A 182 -3.55 -21.32 -15.92
CA PHE A 182 -4.37 -22.49 -15.66
C PHE A 182 -3.49 -23.67 -15.28
N SER A 183 -3.84 -24.39 -14.21
CA SER A 183 -3.21 -25.69 -13.93
C SER A 183 -3.99 -26.84 -14.57
N GLN A 184 -5.31 -26.91 -14.38
CA GLN A 184 -6.22 -27.88 -15.02
C GLN A 184 -7.65 -27.35 -15.09
N ASP A 185 -8.14 -26.73 -14.00
CA ASP A 185 -9.47 -26.10 -13.95
C ASP A 185 -9.42 -24.66 -14.47
N ARG A 186 -10.39 -24.30 -15.31
CA ARG A 186 -10.60 -22.95 -15.87
C ARG A 186 -11.61 -22.12 -15.09
N ASN A 187 -12.13 -22.67 -13.99
CA ASN A 187 -12.91 -21.91 -13.03
C ASN A 187 -11.98 -21.15 -12.09
N ILE A 188 -12.24 -19.86 -11.97
CA ILE A 188 -11.63 -18.99 -10.96
C ILE A 188 -12.71 -18.54 -9.99
N TYR A 189 -12.30 -18.23 -8.76
CA TYR A 189 -13.19 -17.66 -7.76
C TYR A 189 -12.70 -16.27 -7.39
N ILE A 190 -13.64 -15.34 -7.34
CA ILE A 190 -13.36 -13.93 -7.13
C ILE A 190 -14.08 -13.44 -5.88
N SER A 191 -13.36 -12.79 -4.98
CA SER A 191 -13.91 -12.11 -3.81
C SER A 191 -13.47 -10.64 -3.81
N PHE A 192 -14.30 -9.77 -3.27
CA PHE A 192 -14.00 -8.34 -3.11
C PHE A 192 -13.84 -8.01 -1.65
N SER A 193 -13.02 -7.01 -1.32
CA SER A 193 -12.76 -6.59 0.07
C SER A 193 -13.97 -5.99 0.79
N HIS A 194 -15.09 -5.73 0.12
CA HIS A 194 -16.33 -5.29 0.78
C HIS A 194 -17.56 -5.59 -0.10
N PRO A 195 -18.73 -5.93 0.47
CA PRO A 195 -19.96 -6.16 -0.28
C PRO A 195 -20.55 -4.95 -1.01
N ARG A 196 -20.00 -3.74 -0.78
CA ARG A 196 -20.42 -2.50 -1.46
C ARG A 196 -19.52 -2.15 -2.64
N ILE A 197 -18.50 -2.97 -2.94
CA ILE A 197 -17.71 -2.81 -4.15
C ILE A 197 -18.57 -3.19 -5.34
N MET A 198 -18.73 -2.23 -6.24
CA MET A 198 -19.21 -2.45 -7.59
C MET A 198 -18.01 -2.79 -8.48
N PHE A 199 -18.23 -3.66 -9.45
CA PHE A 199 -17.13 -4.19 -10.25
C PHE A 199 -17.52 -4.46 -11.70
N GLU A 200 -16.52 -4.42 -12.57
CA GLU A 200 -16.55 -4.89 -13.94
C GLU A 200 -15.33 -5.79 -14.14
N ILE A 201 -15.53 -6.99 -14.68
CA ILE A 201 -14.45 -7.94 -14.98
C ILE A 201 -14.64 -8.44 -16.40
N ALA A 202 -13.57 -8.35 -17.19
CA ALA A 202 -13.57 -8.77 -18.59
C ALA A 202 -12.35 -9.64 -18.88
N ALA A 203 -12.53 -10.67 -19.72
CA ALA A 203 -11.42 -11.39 -20.32
C ALA A 203 -10.92 -10.58 -21.52
N LEU A 204 -9.68 -10.08 -21.44
CA LEU A 204 -9.05 -9.34 -22.54
C LEU A 204 -8.48 -10.27 -23.61
N GLY A 205 -8.15 -11.50 -23.25
CA GLY A 205 -7.58 -12.49 -24.16
C GLY A 205 -6.80 -13.58 -23.42
N TRP A 206 -5.93 -14.25 -24.15
CA TRP A 206 -5.08 -15.33 -23.67
C TRP A 206 -3.71 -15.29 -24.34
N ARG A 207 -2.71 -15.94 -23.75
CA ARG A 207 -1.43 -16.19 -24.44
C ARG A 207 -1.50 -17.51 -25.19
N SER A 208 -1.03 -17.54 -26.43
CA SER A 208 -0.70 -18.79 -27.13
C SER A 208 0.64 -19.32 -26.62
N GLY A 209 0.69 -20.60 -26.30
CA GLY A 209 1.96 -21.30 -26.01
C GLY A 209 2.80 -21.52 -27.25
#